data_AF-X1HDS6-F1
#
_entry.id   AF-X1HDS6-F1
#
_cell.length_a   1.000
_cell.length_b   1.000
_cell.length_c   1.000
_cell.angle_alpha   90.00
_cell.angle_beta   90.00
_cell.angle_gamma   90.00
#
_symmetry.space_group_name_H-M   'P 1'
#
loop_
_entity.id
_entity.type
_entity.pdbx_description
1 polymer ?
#
loop_
_entity_poly.entity_id
_entity_poly.type
_entity_poly.pdbx_seq_one_letter_code
_entity_poly.pdbx_strand_id
1 'polypeptide(L)'
;WGGDNPSVATVEVATGQVTIIGSGIVNIFVDYQEQRGTKAIRGLPNYQGTWSGSYIIDSCNATGDFAVAEFCDIFAIGTMAPIDLVLTQDQDRVTGRFYLGDLSADTSGPVATNGQLPLTGLVPSDPFTIDVLLQLQSTTPGQITGRLGMLWLAAGFSGSGQLSCNILELNRTSTMTMAPIPPRRLTPTLQDVFRALRRR
;
A
#
# COMPACT_ATOMS: atom_id res chain seq x y z
N TRP A 1 8.57 -6.40 35.87
CA TRP A 1 8.16 -6.64 34.47
C TRP A 1 9.34 -6.42 33.54
N GLY A 2 9.36 -7.08 32.38
CA GLY A 2 10.39 -6.89 31.35
C GLY A 2 9.92 -7.39 29.97
N GLY A 3 10.76 -7.17 28.95
CA GLY A 3 10.56 -7.67 27.59
C GLY A 3 11.89 -8.08 26.96
N ASP A 4 11.87 -9.07 26.07
CA ASP A 4 13.08 -9.62 25.43
C ASP A 4 13.46 -8.93 24.11
N ASN A 5 12.61 -8.03 23.59
CA ASN A 5 12.82 -7.33 22.33
C ASN A 5 12.49 -5.83 22.44
N PRO A 6 13.47 -4.99 22.84
CA PRO A 6 13.25 -3.55 23.02
C PRO A 6 13.06 -2.79 21.70
N SER A 7 13.32 -3.41 20.55
CA SER A 7 13.03 -2.80 19.23
C SER A 7 11.54 -2.84 18.87
N VAL A 8 10.75 -3.70 19.53
CA VAL A 8 9.31 -3.87 19.28
C VAL A 8 8.48 -3.14 20.33
N ALA A 9 8.86 -3.24 21.61
CA ALA A 9 8.13 -2.60 22.69
C ALA A 9 9.03 -2.18 23.86
N THR A 10 8.63 -1.12 24.56
CA THR A 10 9.13 -0.78 25.89
C THR A 10 8.20 -1.31 26.97
N VAL A 11 8.75 -1.71 28.11
CA VAL A 11 8.00 -2.23 29.26
C VAL A 11 8.40 -1.46 30.50
N GLU A 12 7.46 -0.77 31.13
CA GLU A 12 7.71 -0.09 32.40
C GLU A 12 7.86 -1.12 33.52
N VAL A 13 9.03 -1.17 34.16
CA VAL A 13 9.41 -2.24 35.10
C VAL A 13 8.46 -2.33 36.30
N ALA A 14 8.01 -1.18 36.81
CA ALA A 14 7.18 -1.07 38.02
C ALA A 14 5.71 -1.43 37.78
N THR A 15 5.13 -1.03 36.65
CA THR A 15 3.69 -1.16 36.38
C THR A 15 3.37 -2.31 35.42
N GLY A 16 4.31 -2.71 34.58
CA GLY A 16 4.06 -3.62 33.47
C GLY A 16 3.42 -2.96 32.26
N GLN A 17 3.34 -1.62 32.22
CA GLN A 17 2.82 -0.90 31.05
C GLN A 17 3.71 -1.18 29.83
N VAL A 18 3.09 -1.64 28.74
CA VAL A 18 3.75 -1.94 27.47
C VAL A 18 3.43 -0.87 26.45
N THR A 19 4.44 -0.32 25.78
CA THR A 19 4.27 0.60 24.65
C THR A 19 4.91 -0.01 23.41
N ILE A 20 4.11 -0.25 22.37
CA ILE A 20 4.61 -0.74 21.08
C ILE A 20 5.30 0.42 20.35
N ILE A 21 6.54 0.20 19.92
CA ILE A 21 7.35 1.19 19.20
C ILE A 21 7.86 0.67 17.85
N GLY A 22 7.66 -0.62 17.55
CA GLY A 22 8.12 -1.24 16.32
C GLY A 22 7.30 -2.46 15.92
N SER A 23 7.57 -2.95 14.71
CA SER A 23 6.93 -4.16 14.18
C SER A 23 7.70 -5.40 14.60
N GLY A 24 6.98 -6.43 15.04
CA GLY A 24 7.60 -7.71 15.40
C GLY A 24 6.91 -8.38 16.58
N ILE A 25 7.62 -9.29 17.22
CA ILE A 25 7.16 -10.03 18.39
C ILE A 25 8.09 -9.70 19.56
N VAL A 26 7.48 -9.51 20.73
CA VAL A 26 8.16 -9.35 22.03
C VAL A 26 7.50 -10.29 23.02
N ASN A 27 8.30 -11.03 23.79
CA ASN A 27 7.81 -11.75 24.96
C ASN A 27 7.93 -10.83 26.17
N ILE A 28 6.78 -10.43 26.70
CA ILE A 28 6.67 -9.71 27.95
C ILE A 28 6.72 -10.74 29.07
N PHE A 29 7.48 -10.44 30.13
CA PHE A 29 7.61 -11.32 31.27
C PHE A 29 7.47 -10.60 32.61
N VAL A 30 7.03 -11.35 33.61
CA VAL A 30 6.98 -10.93 35.01
C VAL A 30 7.58 -12.04 35.86
N ASP A 31 8.48 -11.65 36.77
CA ASP A 31 9.08 -12.54 37.76
C ASP A 31 8.43 -12.25 39.11
N TYR A 32 7.90 -13.29 39.76
CA TYR A 32 7.29 -13.20 41.08
C TYR A 32 7.53 -14.49 41.86
N GLN A 33 8.11 -14.39 43.05
CA GLN A 33 8.43 -15.55 43.92
C GLN A 33 9.13 -16.68 43.15
N GLU A 34 10.19 -16.36 42.42
CA GLU A 34 10.98 -17.31 41.60
C GLU A 34 10.22 -17.96 40.43
N GLN A 35 8.97 -17.58 40.19
CA GLN A 35 8.20 -17.99 39.02
C GLN A 35 8.22 -16.91 37.94
N ARG A 36 8.28 -17.35 36.68
CA ARG A 36 8.20 -16.47 35.50
C ARG A 36 6.92 -16.72 34.74
N GLY A 37 6.09 -15.69 34.60
CA GLY A 37 5.02 -15.64 33.62
C GLY A 37 5.50 -14.97 32.33
N THR A 38 5.13 -15.51 31.16
CA THR A 38 5.46 -14.91 29.87
C THR A 38 4.22 -14.75 28.99
N LYS A 39 4.19 -13.70 28.17
CA LYS A 39 3.16 -13.48 27.14
C LYS A 39 3.79 -12.85 25.91
N ALA A 40 3.62 -13.50 24.77
CA ALA A 40 3.96 -12.93 23.48
C ALA A 40 2.97 -11.83 23.10
N ILE A 41 3.49 -10.68 22.68
CA ILE A 41 2.73 -9.58 22.10
C ILE A 41 3.32 -9.28 20.73
N ARG A 42 2.43 -8.96 19.78
CA ARG A 42 2.80 -8.57 18.42
C ARG A 42 2.63 -7.06 18.26
N GLY A 43 3.70 -6.36 17.92
CA GLY A 43 3.67 -4.98 17.50
C GLY A 43 3.41 -4.88 16.00
N LEU A 44 2.46 -4.04 15.59
CA LEU A 44 2.10 -3.82 14.18
C LEU A 44 2.02 -2.31 13.91
N PRO A 45 2.40 -1.85 12.70
CA PRO A 45 2.07 -0.50 12.28
C PRO A 45 0.55 -0.35 12.19
N ASN A 46 0.08 0.86 12.49
CA ASN A 46 -1.32 1.21 12.33
C ASN A 46 -1.53 1.77 10.90
N TYR A 47 -2.11 0.95 10.03
CA TYR A 47 -2.44 1.31 8.65
C TYR A 47 -3.85 1.91 8.50
N GLN A 48 -4.67 1.89 9.55
CA GLN A 48 -6.04 2.39 9.46
C GLN A 48 -6.08 3.91 9.21
N GLY A 49 -7.08 4.35 8.45
CA GLY A 49 -7.34 5.77 8.17
C GLY A 49 -7.33 6.09 6.68
N THR A 50 -7.38 7.40 6.40
CA THR A 50 -7.25 7.94 5.05
C THR A 50 -5.84 8.45 4.85
N TRP A 51 -5.26 8.14 3.70
CA TRP A 51 -3.89 8.46 3.34
C TRP A 51 -3.87 9.14 1.98
N SER A 52 -3.04 10.17 1.82
CA SER A 52 -2.87 10.86 0.54
C SER A 52 -1.39 11.13 0.27
N GLY A 53 -1.00 11.02 -0.99
CA GLY A 53 0.35 11.36 -1.41
C GLY A 53 0.54 11.18 -2.91
N SER A 54 1.74 10.79 -3.29
CA SER A 54 2.12 10.61 -4.69
C SER A 54 3.03 9.42 -4.89
N TYR A 55 2.95 8.83 -6.08
CA TYR A 55 3.94 7.89 -6.59
C TYR A 55 4.62 8.45 -7.84
N ILE A 56 5.82 7.94 -8.11
CA ILE A 56 6.58 8.23 -9.33
C ILE A 56 6.78 6.93 -10.10
N ILE A 57 6.68 6.99 -11.43
CA ILE A 57 6.94 5.84 -12.30
C ILE A 57 8.46 5.64 -12.40
N ASP A 58 8.96 4.52 -11.87
CA ASP A 58 10.39 4.17 -11.90
C ASP A 58 10.75 3.39 -13.18
N SER A 59 9.84 2.52 -13.64
CA SER A 59 10.02 1.74 -14.84
C SER A 59 8.70 1.47 -15.56
N CYS A 60 8.80 1.32 -16.88
CA CYS A 60 7.71 0.90 -17.74
C CYS A 60 8.20 -0.17 -18.72
N ASN A 61 7.39 -1.20 -18.93
CA ASN A 61 7.60 -2.20 -19.95
C ASN A 61 6.29 -2.45 -20.70
N ALA A 62 6.35 -2.63 -22.01
CA ALA A 62 5.18 -2.91 -22.82
C ALA A 62 5.51 -3.94 -23.91
N THR A 63 4.55 -4.80 -24.23
CA THR A 63 4.68 -5.83 -25.27
C THR A 63 3.43 -5.87 -26.16
N GLY A 64 3.53 -6.51 -27.32
CA GLY A 64 2.39 -6.65 -28.24
C GLY A 64 1.79 -5.30 -28.64
N ASP A 65 0.46 -5.21 -28.63
CA ASP A 65 -0.25 -3.99 -29.02
C ASP A 65 0.04 -2.81 -28.08
N PHE A 66 0.35 -3.07 -26.81
CA PHE A 66 0.75 -2.02 -25.85
C PHE A 66 2.07 -1.37 -26.23
N ALA A 67 3.06 -2.15 -26.67
CA ALA A 67 4.37 -1.62 -27.08
C ALA A 67 4.22 -0.68 -28.27
N VAL A 68 3.46 -1.12 -29.26
CA VAL A 68 3.33 -0.38 -30.50
C VAL A 68 2.32 0.77 -30.35
N ALA A 69 1.43 0.74 -29.35
CA ALA A 69 0.62 1.89 -28.92
C ALA A 69 1.40 2.88 -28.03
N GLU A 70 2.73 2.74 -27.93
CA GLU A 70 3.60 3.66 -27.20
C GLU A 70 3.17 3.81 -25.73
N PHE A 71 2.72 2.72 -25.10
CA PHE A 71 2.21 2.72 -23.73
C PHE A 71 3.20 3.39 -22.74
N CYS A 72 4.50 3.16 -22.92
CA CYS A 72 5.52 3.75 -22.05
C CYS A 72 5.84 5.21 -22.33
N ASP A 73 5.45 5.76 -23.48
CA ASP A 73 5.54 7.20 -23.74
C ASP A 73 4.34 7.92 -23.09
N ILE A 74 3.18 7.26 -23.02
CA ILE A 74 2.01 7.74 -22.27
C ILE A 74 2.30 7.72 -20.76
N PHE A 75 2.91 6.65 -20.27
CA PHE A 75 3.32 6.48 -18.86
C PHE A 75 4.83 6.61 -18.70
N ALA A 76 5.36 7.78 -19.05
CA ALA A 76 6.79 8.05 -19.05
C ALA A 76 7.41 7.90 -17.64
N ILE A 77 8.61 7.33 -17.60
CA ILE A 77 9.44 7.24 -16.38
C ILE A 77 9.68 8.65 -15.83
N GLY A 78 9.61 8.79 -14.51
CA GLY A 78 9.71 10.07 -13.82
C GLY A 78 8.39 10.83 -13.69
N THR A 79 7.30 10.36 -14.34
CA THR A 79 5.97 10.94 -14.16
C THR A 79 5.49 10.71 -12.73
N MET A 80 5.05 11.80 -12.09
CA MET A 80 4.50 11.76 -10.74
C MET A 80 2.96 11.86 -10.79
N ALA A 81 2.30 11.06 -9.97
CA ALA A 81 0.85 10.91 -9.96
C ALA A 81 0.31 10.83 -8.53
N PRO A 82 -0.91 11.33 -8.27
CA PRO A 82 -1.53 11.23 -6.94
C PRO A 82 -1.97 9.80 -6.64
N ILE A 83 -1.93 9.45 -5.35
CA ILE A 83 -2.50 8.21 -4.81
C ILE A 83 -3.17 8.52 -3.47
N ASP A 84 -4.37 7.97 -3.30
CA ASP A 84 -5.10 8.01 -2.03
C ASP A 84 -5.47 6.59 -1.60
N LEU A 85 -5.48 6.34 -0.29
CA LEU A 85 -5.92 5.08 0.31
C LEU A 85 -6.95 5.36 1.40
N VAL A 86 -7.99 4.53 1.47
CA VAL A 86 -8.92 4.48 2.60
C VAL A 86 -8.86 3.07 3.17
N LEU A 87 -8.24 2.91 4.33
CA LEU A 87 -7.91 1.61 4.91
C LEU A 87 -8.59 1.42 6.27
N THR A 88 -9.08 0.21 6.50
CA THR A 88 -9.54 -0.31 7.79
C THR A 88 -8.63 -1.48 8.18
N GLN A 89 -8.22 -1.52 9.44
CA GLN A 89 -7.38 -2.60 9.98
C GLN A 89 -8.11 -3.29 11.12
N ASP A 90 -8.20 -4.61 11.04
CA ASP A 90 -8.60 -5.48 12.12
C ASP A 90 -7.44 -6.44 12.43
N GLN A 91 -6.83 -6.27 13.59
CA GLN A 91 -5.61 -6.98 13.99
C GLN A 91 -4.49 -6.86 12.94
N ASP A 92 -4.11 -7.97 12.31
CA ASP A 92 -3.09 -8.05 11.27
C ASP A 92 -3.67 -8.11 9.86
N ARG A 93 -4.96 -7.80 9.67
CA ARG A 93 -5.59 -7.75 8.35
C ARG A 93 -6.05 -6.35 8.02
N VAL A 94 -5.66 -5.88 6.84
CA VAL A 94 -6.09 -4.60 6.30
C VAL A 94 -7.00 -4.84 5.10
N THR A 95 -8.07 -4.05 5.05
CA THR A 95 -9.01 -3.97 3.92
C THR A 95 -9.22 -2.50 3.59
N GLY A 96 -9.64 -2.20 2.36
CA GLY A 96 -9.88 -0.81 1.99
C GLY A 96 -10.04 -0.63 0.51
N ARG A 97 -9.80 0.61 0.06
CA ARG A 97 -9.84 1.01 -1.34
C ARG A 97 -8.67 1.93 -1.65
N PHE A 98 -8.07 1.78 -2.82
CA PHE A 98 -7.09 2.72 -3.35
C PHE A 98 -7.68 3.55 -4.49
N TYR A 99 -7.09 4.72 -4.73
CA TYR A 99 -7.43 5.62 -5.82
C TYR A 99 -6.12 6.07 -6.50
N LEU A 100 -6.04 5.88 -7.83
CA LEU A 100 -4.93 6.29 -8.68
C LEU A 100 -5.49 7.22 -9.77
N GLY A 101 -5.92 8.42 -9.37
CA GLY A 101 -6.72 9.31 -10.23
C GLY A 101 -8.13 8.75 -10.44
N ASP A 102 -8.49 8.48 -11.71
CA ASP A 102 -9.81 7.94 -12.06
C ASP A 102 -9.91 6.41 -11.86
N LEU A 103 -8.77 5.75 -11.60
CA LEU A 103 -8.73 4.31 -11.28
C LEU A 103 -8.96 4.08 -9.80
N SER A 104 -9.81 3.11 -9.46
CA SER A 104 -9.95 2.67 -8.07
C SER A 104 -10.40 1.23 -7.98
N ALA A 105 -9.95 0.53 -6.95
CA ALA A 105 -10.43 -0.80 -6.62
C ALA A 105 -10.31 -1.08 -5.12
N ASP A 106 -11.13 -2.03 -4.67
CA ASP A 106 -11.02 -2.56 -3.32
C ASP A 106 -9.75 -3.39 -3.21
N THR A 107 -9.17 -3.39 -2.01
CA THR A 107 -7.89 -4.04 -1.74
C THR A 107 -7.89 -4.69 -0.37
N SER A 108 -7.11 -5.76 -0.22
CA SER A 108 -6.90 -6.39 1.09
C SER A 108 -5.56 -7.12 1.18
N GLY A 109 -5.11 -7.33 2.41
CA GLY A 109 -3.90 -8.12 2.66
C GLY A 109 -3.51 -8.16 4.14
N PRO A 110 -2.66 -9.13 4.53
CA PRO A 110 -2.16 -9.22 5.89
C PRO A 110 -0.97 -8.26 6.11
N VAL A 111 -0.85 -7.73 7.33
CA VAL A 111 0.37 -7.08 7.81
C VAL A 111 1.34 -8.18 8.20
N ALA A 112 2.49 -8.25 7.53
CA ALA A 112 3.54 -9.21 7.82
C ALA A 112 4.21 -8.91 9.18
N THR A 113 4.97 -9.86 9.72
CA THR A 113 5.66 -9.71 11.03
C THR A 113 6.70 -8.58 11.00
N ASN A 114 7.30 -8.30 9.84
CA ASN A 114 8.22 -7.17 9.65
C ASN A 114 7.51 -5.82 9.47
N GLY A 115 6.18 -5.78 9.59
CA GLY A 115 5.37 -4.58 9.40
C GLY A 115 5.09 -4.22 7.96
N GLN A 116 5.52 -5.00 6.97
CA GLN A 116 5.14 -4.75 5.57
C GLN A 116 3.68 -5.14 5.33
N LEU A 117 3.02 -4.40 4.45
CA LEU A 117 1.64 -4.62 4.08
C LEU A 117 1.53 -4.78 2.55
N PRO A 118 1.58 -6.02 2.03
CA PRO A 118 1.17 -6.30 0.67
C PRO A 118 -0.35 -6.16 0.53
N LEU A 119 -0.80 -5.43 -0.47
CA LEU A 119 -2.19 -5.20 -0.81
C LEU A 119 -2.37 -5.49 -2.29
N THR A 120 -3.40 -6.25 -2.65
CA THR A 120 -3.75 -6.51 -4.04
C THR A 120 -5.15 -6.01 -4.35
N GLY A 121 -5.34 -5.49 -5.56
CA GLY A 121 -6.66 -5.16 -6.08
C GLY A 121 -6.71 -5.24 -7.60
N LEU A 122 -7.93 -5.28 -8.12
CA LEU A 122 -8.23 -5.45 -9.54
C LEU A 122 -9.08 -4.27 -9.99
N VAL A 123 -8.59 -3.47 -10.94
CA VAL A 123 -9.37 -2.38 -11.53
C VAL A 123 -10.00 -2.85 -12.84
N PRO A 124 -11.31 -3.17 -12.89
CA PRO A 124 -11.99 -3.45 -14.13
C PRO A 124 -12.29 -2.15 -14.87
N SER A 125 -11.90 -2.07 -16.14
CA SER A 125 -12.17 -0.90 -16.99
C SER A 125 -12.23 -1.32 -18.45
N ASP A 126 -13.37 -1.78 -18.95
CA ASP A 126 -13.56 -2.26 -20.33
C ASP A 126 -12.83 -1.40 -21.40
N PRO A 127 -11.96 -1.99 -22.24
CA PRO A 127 -11.61 -3.42 -22.38
C PRO A 127 -10.49 -3.89 -21.45
N PHE A 128 -9.99 -3.03 -20.56
CA PHE A 128 -8.86 -3.28 -19.70
C PHE A 128 -9.21 -4.00 -18.40
N THR A 129 -8.23 -4.76 -17.95
CA THR A 129 -8.11 -5.26 -16.58
C THR A 129 -6.74 -4.83 -16.07
N ILE A 130 -6.70 -4.22 -14.88
CA ILE A 130 -5.45 -3.76 -14.27
C ILE A 130 -5.25 -4.46 -12.94
N ASP A 131 -4.26 -5.33 -12.86
CA ASP A 131 -3.82 -5.92 -11.60
C ASP A 131 -2.91 -4.93 -10.87
N VAL A 132 -3.27 -4.59 -9.63
CA VAL A 132 -2.53 -3.65 -8.80
C VAL A 132 -1.93 -4.37 -7.60
N LEU A 133 -0.63 -4.18 -7.38
CA LEU A 133 0.10 -4.66 -6.21
C LEU A 133 0.71 -3.46 -5.47
N LEU A 134 0.29 -3.24 -4.25
CA LEU A 134 0.86 -2.25 -3.33
C LEU A 134 1.72 -2.98 -2.29
N GLN A 135 2.95 -2.56 -2.11
CA GLN A 135 3.86 -3.06 -1.07
C GLN A 135 4.17 -1.91 -0.11
N LEU A 136 3.39 -1.79 0.95
CA LEU A 136 3.42 -0.63 1.86
C LEU A 136 4.26 -0.91 3.11
N GLN A 137 4.87 0.13 3.66
CA GLN A 137 5.60 0.10 4.92
C GLN A 137 5.35 1.39 5.71
N SER A 138 5.15 1.29 7.03
CA SER A 138 4.99 2.43 7.94
C SER A 138 6.03 2.34 9.06
N THR A 139 7.22 2.89 8.84
CA THR A 139 8.28 2.98 9.86
C THR A 139 8.09 4.16 10.82
N THR A 140 7.37 5.19 10.38
CA THR A 140 7.08 6.39 11.15
C THR A 140 5.57 6.50 11.33
N PRO A 141 5.04 6.67 12.56
CA PRO A 141 3.61 6.84 12.78
C PRO A 141 3.04 7.98 11.93
N GLY A 142 1.96 7.69 11.18
CA GLY A 142 1.29 8.67 10.33
C GLY A 142 1.88 8.83 8.93
N GLN A 143 2.92 8.06 8.58
CA GLN A 143 3.50 8.02 7.24
C GLN A 143 3.55 6.60 6.67
N ILE A 144 3.27 6.46 5.38
CA ILE A 144 3.47 5.23 4.62
C ILE A 144 4.39 5.53 3.43
N THR A 145 5.36 4.64 3.19
CA THR A 145 6.13 4.58 1.94
C THR A 145 5.95 3.19 1.33
N GLY A 146 6.40 2.98 0.10
CA GLY A 146 6.26 1.67 -0.52
C GLY A 146 6.46 1.62 -2.01
N ARG A 147 5.97 0.54 -2.61
CA ARG A 147 5.98 0.32 -4.06
C ARG A 147 4.58 0.05 -4.59
N LEU A 148 4.36 0.47 -5.82
CA LEU A 148 3.14 0.22 -6.58
C LEU A 148 3.51 -0.46 -7.89
N GLY A 149 3.00 -1.66 -8.12
CA GLY A 149 3.05 -2.37 -9.40
C GLY A 149 1.69 -2.35 -10.08
N MET A 150 1.67 -2.15 -11.39
CA MET A 150 0.47 -2.25 -12.21
C MET A 150 0.74 -3.13 -13.43
N LEU A 151 -0.11 -4.13 -13.67
CA LEU A 151 -0.12 -4.95 -14.88
C LEU A 151 -1.42 -4.69 -15.64
N TRP A 152 -1.29 -4.21 -16.87
CA TRP A 152 -2.38 -3.86 -17.76
C TRP A 152 -2.58 -4.94 -18.81
N LEU A 153 -3.80 -5.45 -18.87
CA LEU A 153 -4.28 -6.40 -19.87
C LEU A 153 -5.49 -5.79 -20.57
N ALA A 154 -5.74 -6.14 -21.83
CA ALA A 154 -6.91 -5.68 -22.57
C ALA A 154 -7.51 -6.80 -23.42
N ALA A 155 -8.82 -7.01 -23.30
CA ALA A 155 -9.52 -8.01 -24.10
C ALA A 155 -9.46 -7.65 -25.60
N GLY A 156 -9.11 -8.62 -26.45
CA GLY A 156 -8.98 -8.42 -27.90
C GLY A 156 -7.64 -7.81 -28.35
N PHE A 157 -6.73 -7.52 -27.42
CA PHE A 157 -5.37 -7.04 -27.72
C PHE A 157 -4.33 -8.08 -27.27
N SER A 158 -3.18 -8.07 -27.92
CA SER A 158 -2.02 -8.90 -27.59
C SER A 158 -1.04 -8.16 -26.67
N GLY A 159 -0.33 -8.90 -25.81
CA GLY A 159 0.70 -8.36 -24.92
C GLY A 159 0.15 -7.71 -23.65
N SER A 160 0.97 -6.87 -23.02
CA SER A 160 0.65 -6.21 -21.74
C SER A 160 1.43 -4.92 -21.56
N GLY A 161 0.90 -4.00 -20.74
CA GLY A 161 1.66 -2.88 -20.17
C GLY A 161 1.99 -3.16 -18.71
N GLN A 162 3.20 -2.82 -18.27
CA GLN A 162 3.65 -3.02 -16.89
C GLN A 162 4.32 -1.76 -16.37
N LEU A 163 3.93 -1.33 -15.18
CA LEU A 163 4.53 -0.19 -14.48
C LEU A 163 5.04 -0.64 -13.11
N SER A 164 6.25 -0.19 -12.75
CA SER A 164 6.72 -0.21 -11.37
C SER A 164 6.94 1.21 -10.90
N CYS A 165 6.40 1.52 -9.73
CA CYS A 165 6.36 2.86 -9.19
C CYS A 165 6.88 2.88 -7.74
N ASN A 166 7.52 3.98 -7.35
CA ASN A 166 7.87 4.26 -5.97
C ASN A 166 6.84 5.19 -5.34
N ILE A 167 6.29 4.79 -4.19
CA ILE A 167 5.42 5.63 -3.37
C ILE A 167 6.35 6.45 -2.46
N LEU A 168 6.42 7.75 -2.72
CA LEU A 168 7.37 8.64 -2.03
C LEU A 168 7.00 8.77 -0.55
N GLU A 169 5.78 9.23 -0.29
CA GLU A 169 5.22 9.40 1.04
C GLU A 169 3.71 9.53 0.93
N LEU A 170 2.98 8.78 1.77
CA LEU A 170 1.57 8.99 2.04
C LEU A 170 1.43 9.50 3.47
N ASN A 171 0.78 10.64 3.62
CA ASN A 171 0.49 11.22 4.91
C ASN A 171 -0.95 10.89 5.32
N ARG A 172 -1.13 10.54 6.60
CA ARG A 172 -2.47 10.30 7.14
C ARG A 172 -3.23 11.62 7.21
N THR A 173 -4.35 11.71 6.51
CA THR A 173 -5.21 12.90 6.48
C THR A 173 -6.37 12.82 7.45
N SER A 174 -6.79 11.61 7.84
CA SER A 174 -7.80 11.40 8.88
C SER A 174 -7.69 10.02 9.52
N THR A 175 -8.17 9.91 10.77
CA THR A 175 -8.25 8.68 11.56
C THR A 175 -9.67 8.11 11.66
N MET A 176 -10.67 8.79 11.07
CA MET A 176 -12.07 8.36 11.00
C MET A 176 -12.59 8.45 9.57
N THR A 177 -13.53 7.55 9.24
CA THR A 177 -14.19 7.44 7.94
C THR A 177 -14.74 8.79 7.48
N MET A 178 -14.32 9.26 6.30
CA MET A 178 -14.78 10.53 5.74
C MET A 178 -15.16 10.43 4.27
N ALA A 179 -16.01 11.37 3.88
CA ALA A 179 -16.72 11.55 2.61
C ALA A 179 -15.84 11.41 1.34
N PRO A 180 -16.46 11.09 0.18
CA PRO A 180 -15.76 10.86 -1.08
C PRO A 180 -14.87 12.05 -1.46
N ILE A 181 -13.59 11.75 -1.72
CA ILE A 181 -12.61 12.72 -2.22
C ILE A 181 -12.90 12.99 -3.70
N PRO A 182 -13.01 14.25 -4.15
CA PRO A 182 -13.17 14.56 -5.57
C PRO A 182 -11.88 14.22 -6.36
N PRO A 183 -11.98 13.64 -7.57
CA PRO A 183 -10.82 13.20 -8.33
C PRO A 183 -9.94 14.39 -8.75
N ARG A 184 -8.63 14.29 -8.52
CA ARG A 184 -7.63 15.27 -8.96
C ARG A 184 -7.06 14.85 -10.31
N ARG A 185 -7.34 15.62 -11.36
CA ARG A 185 -6.92 15.33 -12.75
C ARG A 185 -5.51 15.86 -13.04
N LEU A 186 -4.47 15.03 -12.89
CA LEU A 186 -3.11 15.36 -13.37
C LEU A 186 -2.39 14.20 -14.06
N THR A 187 -3.03 13.04 -14.24
CA THR A 187 -2.39 11.83 -14.76
C THR A 187 -2.89 11.49 -16.18
N PRO A 188 -2.06 10.88 -17.04
CA PRO A 188 -2.54 10.20 -18.26
C PRO A 188 -3.77 9.36 -17.95
N THR A 189 -4.81 9.53 -18.76
CA THR A 189 -6.12 8.90 -18.52
C THR A 189 -6.19 7.53 -19.19
N LEU A 190 -7.06 6.66 -18.69
CA LEU A 190 -7.48 5.44 -19.40
C LEU A 190 -7.85 5.71 -20.86
N GLN A 191 -8.45 6.87 -21.10
CA GLN A 191 -8.92 7.27 -22.41
C GLN A 191 -7.77 7.59 -23.37
N ASP A 192 -6.59 7.96 -22.88
CA ASP A 192 -5.41 8.19 -23.70
C ASP A 192 -4.80 6.85 -24.14
N VAL A 193 -4.71 5.88 -23.23
CA VAL A 193 -4.30 4.49 -23.53
C VAL A 193 -5.23 3.86 -24.56
N PHE A 194 -6.54 3.99 -24.34
CA PHE A 194 -7.54 3.44 -25.24
C PHE A 194 -7.49 4.06 -26.65
N ARG A 195 -7.30 5.39 -26.72
CA ARG A 195 -7.13 6.09 -28.00
C ARG A 195 -5.87 5.64 -28.74
N ALA A 196 -4.78 5.38 -28.02
CA ALA A 196 -3.54 4.88 -28.62
C ALA A 196 -3.71 3.46 -29.16
N LEU A 197 -4.37 2.57 -28.41
CA LEU A 197 -4.61 1.18 -28.85
C LEU A 197 -5.60 1.07 -30.03
N ARG A 198 -6.60 1.95 -30.13
CA ARG A 198 -7.59 1.94 -31.23
C ARG A 198 -7.11 2.52 -32.56
N ARG A 199 -5.97 3.21 -32.61
CA ARG A 199 -5.41 3.72 -33.87
C ARG A 199 -4.72 2.64 -34.72
N ARG A 200 -5.01 1.38 -34.40
CA ARG A 200 -4.50 0.14 -35.01
C ARG A 200 -5.66 -0.63 -35.59
#